data_AF-A0A5E3X3V6-F1
#
_entry.id   AF-A0A5E3X3V6-F1
#
_cell.length_a   1.000
_cell.length_b   1.000
_cell.length_c   1.000
_cell.angle_alpha   90.00
_cell.angle_beta   90.00
_cell.angle_gamma   90.00
#
_symmetry.space_group_name_H-M   'P 1'
#
loop_
_entity.id
_entity.type
_entity.pdbx_description
1 polymer ?
#
loop_
_entity_poly.entity_id
_entity_poly.type
_entity_poly.pdbx_seq_one_letter_code
_entity_poly.pdbx_strand_id
1 'polypeptide(L)'
;MSLTANVKAFLDWEEVEDVFLHECLTLKPVDGTAVAQLPFKRCKLFADGTGLRERGQLNKVAVVRGSIVNADGVAPEPKAPVIMKLATTERALGRLVDEAKFYRNKLSGLSGGTGGVPRSYGVYQVVNYTPHDSDDLCFGCMILEDCGVPVRSLLDSGSADEVLFCTRLVALVYELHKRGVVHNQIEDRHVLQKDGWPYVVDFSKATSDHDCPHKSGNLDDQNYGAAMHPPEEEFGCKEIYEVCQETGMWLPMDLRCDGHFWTASVFVDNPWALADRLLDGGSLHDEMAPQYTARQALTLAHEAICDYYKKCLPARGVEYEDDLSMNLEKYCREYENEVARRSLLE
;
A
#
# COMPACT_ATOMS: atom_id res chain seq x y z
N MET A 1 7.90 9.08 -34.27
CA MET A 1 7.52 10.22 -33.41
C MET A 1 8.80 10.90 -32.94
N SER A 2 8.85 12.23 -32.90
CA SER A 2 9.99 12.98 -32.34
C SER A 2 9.57 13.57 -31.00
N LEU A 3 10.19 13.11 -29.91
CA LEU A 3 10.07 13.70 -28.59
C LEU A 3 11.36 14.49 -28.34
N THR A 4 11.23 15.78 -28.06
CA THR A 4 12.37 16.61 -27.64
C THR A 4 12.17 16.96 -26.17
N ALA A 5 13.11 16.56 -25.33
CA ALA A 5 13.10 16.94 -23.92
C ALA A 5 13.71 18.34 -23.77
N ASN A 6 13.04 19.18 -22.99
CA ASN A 6 13.60 20.41 -22.46
C ASN A 6 13.46 20.32 -20.93
N VAL A 7 14.43 19.65 -20.30
CA VAL A 7 14.55 19.61 -18.84
C VAL A 7 15.73 20.50 -18.48
N LYS A 8 15.48 21.55 -17.70
CA LYS A 8 16.55 22.45 -17.25
C LYS A 8 17.28 21.80 -16.08
N ALA A 9 18.62 21.85 -16.12
CA ALA A 9 19.47 21.51 -15.00
C ALA A 9 19.12 22.38 -13.78
N PHE A 10 19.14 21.77 -12.58
CA PHE A 10 18.90 22.49 -11.33
C PHE A 10 20.22 23.01 -10.77
N LEU A 11 20.40 24.33 -10.83
CA LEU A 11 21.46 25.05 -10.13
C LEU A 11 20.86 25.64 -8.84
N ASP A 12 20.61 24.85 -7.81
CA ASP A 12 20.29 25.48 -6.51
C ASP A 12 20.47 24.62 -5.26
N TRP A 13 21.53 23.81 -5.14
CA TRP A 13 22.04 23.38 -3.82
C TRP A 13 23.56 23.43 -3.83
N GLU A 14 24.13 24.12 -2.84
CA GLU A 14 25.55 24.09 -2.55
C GLU A 14 25.98 22.62 -2.33
N GLU A 15 26.82 22.11 -3.24
CA GLU A 15 27.67 20.91 -3.18
C GLU A 15 27.39 19.69 -4.09
N VAL A 16 26.25 19.56 -4.81
CA VAL A 16 26.15 18.55 -5.90
C VAL A 16 25.18 19.02 -7.00
N GLU A 17 25.67 19.23 -8.22
CA GLU A 17 24.83 19.45 -9.40
C GLU A 17 24.18 18.13 -9.84
N ASP A 18 22.95 17.84 -9.40
CA ASP A 18 22.16 16.73 -9.96
C ASP A 18 21.49 17.19 -11.27
N VAL A 19 22.04 16.77 -12.42
CA VAL A 19 21.55 17.15 -13.76
C VAL A 19 20.56 16.12 -14.31
N PHE A 20 19.54 16.61 -15.03
CA PHE A 20 18.54 15.81 -15.73
C PHE A 20 18.25 16.39 -17.13
N LEU A 21 18.12 15.51 -18.14
CA LEU A 21 17.73 15.74 -19.55
C LEU A 21 17.96 17.16 -20.15
N HIS A 22 19.20 17.51 -20.50
CA HIS A 22 19.54 18.82 -21.08
C HIS A 22 18.71 19.21 -22.35
N GLU A 23 18.58 20.52 -22.61
CA GLU A 23 18.09 21.03 -23.90
C GLU A 23 18.88 20.40 -25.07
N CYS A 24 18.16 20.04 -26.15
CA CYS A 24 18.70 19.43 -27.37
C CYS A 24 19.01 17.92 -27.31
N LEU A 25 18.64 17.20 -26.25
CA LEU A 25 18.69 15.73 -26.28
C LEU A 25 17.59 15.15 -27.18
N THR A 26 18.01 14.24 -28.06
CA THR A 26 17.11 13.48 -28.93
C THR A 26 16.74 12.19 -28.24
N LEU A 27 15.45 12.01 -28.03
CA LEU A 27 14.88 10.82 -27.41
C LEU A 27 14.32 9.87 -28.47
N LYS A 28 14.79 8.62 -28.47
CA LYS A 28 14.26 7.55 -29.30
C LYS A 28 13.42 6.61 -28.45
N PRO A 29 12.17 6.27 -28.85
CA PRO A 29 11.38 5.29 -28.13
C PRO A 29 12.06 3.92 -28.14
N VAL A 30 11.98 3.21 -27.03
CA VAL A 30 12.38 1.81 -26.91
C VAL A 30 11.17 0.95 -27.27
N ASP A 31 11.29 0.15 -28.33
CA ASP A 31 10.22 -0.74 -28.78
C ASP A 31 9.80 -1.70 -27.66
N GLY A 32 8.51 -2.04 -27.61
CA GLY A 32 8.04 -2.98 -26.60
C GLY A 32 7.71 -2.37 -25.23
N THR A 33 7.72 -1.04 -25.05
CA THR A 33 7.58 -0.42 -23.71
C THR A 33 6.35 0.46 -23.50
N ALA A 34 5.77 1.03 -24.56
CA ALA A 34 4.60 1.90 -24.45
C ALA A 34 3.28 1.11 -24.37
N VAL A 35 2.37 1.55 -23.50
CA VAL A 35 0.95 1.15 -23.44
C VAL A 35 0.09 2.12 -24.24
N ALA A 36 0.35 3.42 -24.08
CA ALA A 36 -0.40 4.50 -24.71
C ALA A 36 0.50 5.29 -25.67
N GLN A 37 -0.12 5.89 -26.69
CA GLN A 37 0.55 6.89 -27.51
C GLN A 37 0.71 8.19 -26.72
N LEU A 38 1.76 8.94 -27.05
CA LEU A 38 1.89 10.31 -26.57
C LEU A 38 0.68 11.15 -27.03
N PRO A 39 0.24 12.15 -26.24
CA PRO A 39 -0.97 12.92 -26.53
C PRO A 39 -0.89 13.76 -27.81
N PHE A 40 0.31 14.03 -28.33
CA PHE A 40 0.51 14.87 -29.52
C PHE A 40 1.49 14.23 -30.52
N LYS A 41 1.36 14.58 -31.81
CA LYS A 41 2.25 14.09 -32.87
C LYS A 41 3.70 14.53 -32.68
N ARG A 42 3.89 15.79 -32.23
CA ARG A 42 5.18 16.36 -31.83
C ARG A 42 5.04 16.83 -30.39
N CYS A 43 5.80 16.21 -29.50
CA CYS A 43 5.71 16.46 -28.06
C CYS A 43 6.99 17.16 -27.59
N LYS A 44 6.82 18.15 -26.71
CA LYS A 44 7.90 18.66 -25.86
C LYS A 44 7.64 18.21 -24.43
N LEU A 45 8.67 17.67 -23.79
CA LEU A 45 8.63 17.21 -22.42
C LEU A 45 9.32 18.22 -21.52
N PHE A 46 8.61 18.70 -20.51
CA PHE A 46 9.12 19.62 -19.49
C PHE A 46 9.13 18.92 -18.14
N ALA A 47 10.20 19.07 -17.37
CA ALA A 47 10.21 18.68 -15.96
C ALA A 47 9.94 19.89 -15.08
N ASP A 48 9.13 19.70 -14.06
CA ASP A 48 8.99 20.61 -12.95
C ASP A 48 9.88 20.08 -11.82
N GLY A 49 11.11 20.60 -11.71
CA GLY A 49 12.07 20.05 -10.73
C GLY A 49 11.92 20.62 -9.33
N THR A 50 10.75 21.17 -8.99
CA THR A 50 10.40 21.44 -7.59
C THR A 50 10.06 20.16 -6.80
N GLY A 51 9.90 18.99 -7.44
CA GLY A 51 9.48 17.78 -6.73
C GLY A 51 9.98 16.45 -7.30
N LEU A 52 11.02 15.89 -6.66
CA LEU A 52 11.09 14.56 -6.02
C LEU A 52 12.57 14.15 -5.82
N ARG A 53 13.09 14.40 -4.61
CA ARG A 53 14.53 14.48 -4.31
C ARG A 53 15.15 13.24 -3.63
N GLU A 54 14.44 12.14 -3.48
CA GLU A 54 14.90 11.08 -2.55
C GLU A 54 15.41 9.78 -3.17
N ARG A 55 15.29 9.53 -4.48
CA ARG A 55 15.58 8.18 -5.04
C ARG A 55 16.73 8.04 -6.03
N GLY A 56 17.39 9.12 -6.45
CA GLY A 56 18.49 9.04 -7.42
C GLY A 56 19.71 8.24 -6.94
N GLN A 57 20.04 8.27 -5.65
CA GLN A 57 21.35 7.76 -5.19
C GLN A 57 21.44 6.23 -5.11
N LEU A 58 20.39 5.55 -4.61
CA LEU A 58 20.42 4.11 -4.34
C LEU A 58 20.16 3.25 -5.57
N ASN A 59 19.19 3.62 -6.41
CA ASN A 59 18.83 2.86 -7.61
C ASN A 59 19.20 3.57 -8.92
N LYS A 60 19.90 4.71 -8.88
CA LYS A 60 20.32 5.44 -10.08
C LYS A 60 19.12 5.82 -10.99
N VAL A 61 17.95 5.99 -10.39
CA VAL A 61 16.72 6.46 -11.04
C VAL A 61 16.18 7.64 -10.25
N ALA A 62 16.12 8.81 -10.87
CA ALA A 62 15.41 9.94 -10.31
C ALA A 62 13.96 9.95 -10.78
N VAL A 63 13.04 10.40 -9.94
CA VAL A 63 11.64 10.55 -10.30
C VAL A 63 11.35 12.05 -10.27
N VAL A 64 10.73 12.59 -11.31
CA VAL A 64 10.37 14.02 -11.37
C VAL A 64 8.99 14.18 -11.96
N ARG A 65 8.24 15.17 -11.48
CA ARG A 65 7.00 15.59 -12.15
C ARG A 65 7.32 16.39 -13.41
N GLY A 66 6.40 16.37 -14.36
CA GLY A 66 6.56 17.04 -15.62
C GLY A 66 5.26 17.27 -16.37
N SER A 67 5.40 17.76 -17.59
CA SER A 67 4.29 18.03 -18.50
C SER A 67 4.70 17.73 -19.93
N ILE A 68 3.84 17.04 -20.66
CA ILE A 68 3.92 16.96 -22.12
C ILE A 68 3.08 18.09 -22.70
N VAL A 69 3.66 18.86 -23.62
CA VAL A 69 2.96 19.87 -24.42
C VAL A 69 3.15 19.60 -25.90
N ASN A 70 2.32 20.22 -26.73
CA ASN A 70 2.44 20.15 -28.17
C ASN A 70 3.60 21.04 -28.65
N ALA A 71 4.49 20.49 -29.47
CA ALA A 71 5.66 21.23 -29.94
C ALA A 71 5.29 22.35 -30.93
N ASP A 72 4.10 22.27 -31.53
CA ASP A 72 3.67 23.07 -32.68
C ASP A 72 2.74 24.25 -32.34
N GLY A 73 2.20 24.39 -31.12
CA GLY A 73 1.19 25.42 -30.85
C GLY A 73 1.74 26.74 -30.28
N VAL A 74 0.88 27.76 -30.40
CA VAL A 74 1.20 29.20 -30.24
C VAL A 74 0.43 29.83 -29.04
N ALA A 75 -0.43 29.06 -28.37
CA ALA A 75 -1.38 29.53 -27.33
C ALA A 75 -1.17 28.73 -26.00
N PRO A 76 -1.80 29.07 -24.85
CA PRO A 76 -1.58 28.31 -23.61
C PRO A 76 -2.16 26.89 -23.78
N GLU A 77 -1.28 25.96 -24.11
CA GLU A 77 -1.66 24.64 -24.60
C GLU A 77 -2.19 23.73 -23.48
N PRO A 78 -3.06 22.76 -23.81
CA PRO A 78 -3.35 21.66 -22.91
C PRO A 78 -2.04 20.94 -22.57
N LYS A 79 -1.70 20.95 -21.28
CA LYS A 79 -0.56 20.20 -20.74
C LYS A 79 -1.07 18.87 -20.23
N ALA A 80 -0.43 17.77 -20.63
CA ALA A 80 -0.67 16.48 -20.01
C ALA A 80 0.33 16.31 -18.85
N PRO A 81 -0.10 16.29 -17.58
CA PRO A 81 0.79 16.06 -16.45
C PRO A 81 1.34 14.64 -16.49
N VAL A 82 2.63 14.49 -16.22
CA VAL A 82 3.33 13.20 -16.28
C VAL A 82 4.34 13.06 -15.15
N ILE A 83 4.68 11.81 -14.85
CA ILE A 83 5.86 11.44 -14.07
C ILE A 83 6.95 10.96 -15.03
N MET A 84 8.18 11.41 -14.79
CA MET A 84 9.36 10.91 -15.49
C MET A 84 10.26 10.19 -14.51
N LYS A 85 10.58 8.93 -14.81
CA LYS A 85 11.68 8.21 -14.16
C LYS A 85 12.92 8.32 -15.04
N LEU A 86 13.95 9.02 -14.57
CA LEU A 86 15.17 9.35 -15.29
C LEU A 86 16.30 8.39 -14.87
N ALA A 87 16.85 7.63 -15.82
CA ALA A 87 17.93 6.70 -15.54
C ALA A 87 19.30 7.38 -15.69
N THR A 88 20.10 7.43 -14.62
CA THR A 88 21.44 8.02 -14.65
C THR A 88 22.53 7.02 -15.04
N THR A 89 22.17 5.75 -15.29
CA THR A 89 23.10 4.72 -15.79
C THR A 89 22.39 3.85 -16.82
N GLU A 90 23.13 3.24 -17.74
CA GLU A 90 22.59 2.26 -18.70
C GLU A 90 21.89 1.08 -17.97
N ARG A 91 22.46 0.61 -16.86
CA ARG A 91 21.83 -0.43 -16.02
C ARG A 91 20.48 0.02 -15.45
N ALA A 92 20.37 1.27 -15.02
CA ALA A 92 19.10 1.82 -14.55
C ALA A 92 18.07 1.93 -15.69
N LEU A 93 18.51 2.30 -16.89
CA LEU A 93 17.64 2.32 -18.07
C LEU A 93 17.11 0.92 -18.40
N GLY A 94 17.97 -0.11 -18.34
CA GLY A 94 17.58 -1.50 -18.49
C GLY A 94 16.48 -1.92 -17.50
N ARG A 95 16.59 -1.50 -16.22
CA ARG A 95 15.54 -1.75 -15.21
C ARG A 95 14.23 -1.05 -15.54
N LEU A 96 14.27 0.19 -16.03
CA LEU A 96 13.06 0.90 -16.48
C LEU A 96 12.40 0.21 -17.68
N VAL A 97 13.20 -0.35 -18.60
CA VAL A 97 12.69 -1.15 -19.72
C VAL A 97 11.98 -2.41 -19.22
N ASP A 98 12.54 -3.10 -18.22
CA ASP A 98 11.92 -4.29 -17.65
C ASP A 98 10.63 -3.96 -16.88
N GLU A 99 10.63 -2.87 -16.10
CA GLU A 99 9.42 -2.34 -15.46
C GLU A 99 8.33 -1.99 -16.50
N ALA A 100 8.68 -1.27 -17.57
CA ALA A 100 7.74 -0.87 -18.61
C ALA A 100 7.09 -2.06 -19.35
N LYS A 101 7.77 -3.20 -19.41
CA LYS A 101 7.18 -4.44 -19.97
C LYS A 101 6.04 -4.96 -19.11
N PHE A 102 6.03 -4.77 -17.79
CA PHE A 102 4.88 -5.12 -16.95
C PHE A 102 3.66 -4.28 -17.32
N TYR A 103 3.85 -2.95 -17.38
CA TYR A 103 2.80 -2.02 -17.81
C TYR A 103 2.20 -2.44 -19.16
N ARG A 104 3.04 -2.73 -20.16
CA ARG A 104 2.59 -3.14 -21.50
C ARG A 104 1.92 -4.51 -21.53
N ASN A 105 2.59 -5.53 -21.02
CA ASN A 105 2.25 -6.92 -21.32
C ASN A 105 1.22 -7.51 -20.35
N LYS A 106 1.20 -7.04 -19.11
CA LYS A 106 0.35 -7.59 -18.05
C LYS A 106 -0.70 -6.58 -17.58
N LEU A 107 -0.40 -5.28 -17.59
CA LEU A 107 -1.21 -4.26 -16.91
C LEU A 107 -1.92 -3.28 -17.86
N SER A 108 -1.88 -3.50 -19.17
CA SER A 108 -2.48 -2.58 -20.15
C SER A 108 -3.98 -2.41 -19.93
N GLY A 109 -4.68 -3.47 -19.52
CA GLY A 109 -6.10 -3.42 -19.17
C GLY A 109 -6.42 -2.75 -17.83
N LEU A 110 -5.42 -2.40 -17.02
CA LEU A 110 -5.55 -1.68 -15.75
C LEU A 110 -5.00 -0.24 -15.86
N SER A 111 -4.50 0.15 -17.05
CA SER A 111 -3.81 1.41 -17.23
C SER A 111 -4.79 2.58 -17.44
N GLY A 112 -4.69 3.60 -16.60
CA GLY A 112 -5.39 4.88 -16.72
C GLY A 112 -6.86 4.87 -16.30
N GLY A 113 -7.44 6.07 -16.20
CA GLY A 113 -8.81 6.23 -15.72
C GLY A 113 -8.96 5.64 -14.31
N THR A 114 -9.94 4.76 -14.10
CA THR A 114 -10.17 4.09 -12.80
C THR A 114 -9.50 2.72 -12.70
N GLY A 115 -8.52 2.41 -13.58
CA GLY A 115 -7.88 1.09 -13.63
C GLY A 115 -6.84 0.84 -12.53
N GLY A 116 -6.44 1.87 -11.78
CA GLY A 116 -5.55 1.75 -10.62
C GLY A 116 -4.07 1.53 -10.95
N VAL A 117 -3.68 1.61 -12.22
CA VAL A 117 -2.27 1.59 -12.66
C VAL A 117 -2.02 2.78 -13.61
N PRO A 118 -0.88 3.50 -13.51
CA PRO A 118 -0.58 4.59 -14.43
C PRO A 118 -0.53 4.14 -15.90
N ARG A 119 -1.00 4.99 -16.82
CA ARG A 119 -0.66 4.80 -18.24
C ARG A 119 0.83 4.98 -18.46
N SER A 120 1.47 3.99 -19.07
CA SER A 120 2.85 4.09 -19.56
C SER A 120 2.88 4.62 -20.99
N TYR A 121 3.57 5.74 -21.20
CA TYR A 121 3.88 6.30 -22.51
C TYR A 121 5.18 5.72 -23.11
N GLY A 122 5.80 4.78 -22.40
CA GLY A 122 6.99 4.05 -22.81
C GLY A 122 8.31 4.59 -22.24
N VAL A 123 9.37 3.88 -22.59
CA VAL A 123 10.75 4.24 -22.29
C VAL A 123 11.37 4.88 -23.53
N TYR A 124 12.18 5.91 -23.29
CA TYR A 124 12.90 6.65 -24.30
C TYR A 124 14.38 6.69 -23.95
N GLN A 125 15.24 6.34 -24.89
CA GLN A 125 16.69 6.40 -24.75
C GLN A 125 17.25 7.66 -25.39
N VAL A 126 18.29 8.24 -24.80
CA VAL A 126 19.06 9.32 -25.40
C VAL A 126 19.93 8.74 -26.52
N VAL A 127 19.90 9.34 -27.72
CA VAL A 127 20.68 8.83 -28.89
C VAL A 127 21.84 9.72 -29.33
N ASN A 128 21.92 10.94 -28.83
CA ASN A 128 22.98 11.90 -29.14
C ASN A 128 23.90 12.15 -27.94
N TYR A 129 24.21 11.09 -27.18
CA TYR A 129 25.18 11.13 -26.10
C TYR A 129 26.59 11.35 -26.66
N THR A 130 27.31 12.38 -26.21
CA THR A 130 28.74 12.50 -26.51
C THR A 130 29.57 12.12 -25.27
N PRO A 131 30.62 11.29 -25.41
CA PRO A 131 31.46 10.85 -24.27
C PRO A 131 32.20 11.96 -23.52
N HIS A 132 32.14 13.21 -24.01
CA HIS A 132 32.73 14.39 -23.38
C HIS A 132 31.72 15.20 -22.58
N ASP A 133 30.42 14.92 -22.75
CA ASP A 133 29.40 15.41 -21.85
C ASP A 133 29.57 14.65 -20.52
N SER A 134 29.60 15.38 -19.40
CA SER A 134 29.94 14.88 -18.08
C SER A 134 29.11 13.68 -17.62
N ASP A 135 29.52 13.06 -16.51
CA ASP A 135 28.78 12.02 -15.76
C ASP A 135 27.35 12.43 -15.35
N ASP A 136 26.94 13.66 -15.69
CA ASP A 136 25.71 14.31 -15.28
C ASP A 136 24.57 14.13 -16.31
N LEU A 137 24.80 13.47 -17.46
CA LEU A 137 23.72 13.18 -18.42
C LEU A 137 23.01 11.84 -18.14
N CYS A 138 21.66 11.87 -18.16
CA CYS A 138 20.87 10.65 -18.07
C CYS A 138 20.88 9.84 -19.39
N PHE A 139 20.78 8.51 -19.28
CA PHE A 139 20.76 7.57 -20.41
C PHE A 139 19.39 7.50 -21.10
N GLY A 140 18.34 7.93 -20.41
CA GLY A 140 16.96 7.88 -20.90
C GLY A 140 15.95 8.09 -19.79
N CYS A 141 14.68 7.97 -20.15
CA CYS A 141 13.58 8.11 -19.22
C CYS A 141 12.40 7.18 -19.52
N MET A 142 11.63 6.86 -18.49
CA MET A 142 10.30 6.28 -18.61
C MET A 142 9.27 7.36 -18.28
N ILE A 143 8.21 7.44 -19.08
CA ILE A 143 7.17 8.46 -18.94
C ILE A 143 5.86 7.78 -18.55
N LEU A 144 5.26 8.23 -17.45
CA LEU A 144 4.02 7.71 -16.88
C LEU A 144 3.00 8.84 -16.70
N GLU A 145 1.72 8.46 -16.66
CA GLU A 145 0.63 9.35 -16.21
C GLU A 145 0.88 9.83 -14.78
N ASP A 146 0.59 11.11 -14.50
CA ASP A 146 0.58 11.62 -13.13
C ASP A 146 -0.70 11.18 -12.41
N CYS A 147 -0.52 10.25 -11.47
CA CYS A 147 -1.57 9.60 -10.69
C CYS A 147 -1.69 10.15 -9.27
N GLY A 148 -1.24 11.39 -9.03
CA GLY A 148 -1.47 12.11 -7.78
C GLY A 148 -0.30 12.02 -6.81
N VAL A 149 -0.61 11.93 -5.51
CA VAL A 149 0.38 11.98 -4.43
C VAL A 149 0.44 10.66 -3.68
N PRO A 150 1.61 10.26 -3.13
CA PRO A 150 1.68 9.11 -2.24
C PRO A 150 0.74 9.24 -1.06
N VAL A 151 0.14 8.12 -0.63
CA VAL A 151 -0.61 8.07 0.62
C VAL A 151 0.33 8.16 1.82
N ARG A 152 -0.18 8.61 2.96
CA ARG A 152 0.60 8.68 4.20
C ARG A 152 0.76 7.31 4.84
N SER A 153 -0.28 6.48 4.76
CA SER A 153 -0.28 5.06 5.09
C SER A 153 -1.43 4.39 4.35
N LEU A 154 -1.46 3.05 4.30
CA LEU A 154 -2.57 2.35 3.67
C LEU A 154 -3.89 2.44 4.47
N LEU A 155 -3.87 2.90 5.74
CA LEU A 155 -5.05 3.22 6.56
C LEU A 155 -5.45 4.71 6.55
N ASP A 156 -4.58 5.58 6.06
CA ASP A 156 -4.74 7.05 6.06
C ASP A 156 -4.33 7.54 4.67
N SER A 157 -5.25 7.37 3.72
CA SER A 157 -5.02 7.73 2.32
C SER A 157 -5.23 9.22 2.05
N GLY A 158 -5.87 9.95 2.98
CA GLY A 158 -6.34 11.31 2.79
C GLY A 158 -7.58 11.38 1.88
N SER A 159 -8.25 10.26 1.65
CA SER A 159 -9.51 10.18 0.90
C SER A 159 -10.66 10.65 1.78
N ALA A 160 -11.69 11.26 1.17
CA ALA A 160 -12.92 11.57 1.88
C ALA A 160 -13.68 10.31 2.33
N ASP A 161 -13.44 9.20 1.62
CA ASP A 161 -13.99 7.87 1.91
C ASP A 161 -12.83 6.87 1.96
N GLU A 162 -12.29 6.67 3.17
CA GLU A 162 -11.15 5.79 3.44
C GLU A 162 -11.50 4.32 3.24
N VAL A 163 -12.71 3.90 3.63
CA VAL A 163 -13.17 2.51 3.46
C VAL A 163 -13.22 2.17 1.98
N LEU A 164 -13.87 3.01 1.17
CA LEU A 164 -13.95 2.79 -0.27
C LEU A 164 -12.58 2.83 -0.96
N PHE A 165 -11.68 3.71 -0.51
CA PHE A 165 -10.30 3.75 -1.02
C PHE A 165 -9.58 2.42 -0.75
N CYS A 166 -9.63 1.95 0.50
CA CYS A 166 -8.98 0.73 0.94
C CYS A 166 -9.55 -0.50 0.21
N THR A 167 -10.88 -0.64 0.11
CA THR A 167 -11.48 -1.75 -0.66
C THR A 167 -11.07 -1.73 -2.12
N ARG A 168 -11.00 -0.55 -2.75
CA ARG A 168 -10.50 -0.42 -4.14
C ARG A 168 -9.04 -0.83 -4.26
N LEU A 169 -8.20 -0.48 -3.28
CA LEU A 169 -6.79 -0.86 -3.28
C LEU A 169 -6.66 -2.37 -3.20
N VAL A 170 -7.36 -3.00 -2.25
CA VAL A 170 -7.33 -4.46 -2.13
C VAL A 170 -7.86 -5.12 -3.41
N ALA A 171 -9.00 -4.68 -3.95
CA ALA A 171 -9.56 -5.19 -5.20
C ALA A 171 -8.58 -5.06 -6.38
N LEU A 172 -7.83 -3.94 -6.45
CA LEU A 172 -6.77 -3.75 -7.43
C LEU A 172 -5.66 -4.79 -7.26
N VAL A 173 -5.22 -5.10 -6.04
CA VAL A 173 -4.20 -6.14 -5.80
C VAL A 173 -4.70 -7.52 -6.23
N TYR A 174 -5.94 -7.88 -5.94
CA TYR A 174 -6.56 -9.10 -6.46
C TYR A 174 -6.53 -9.14 -8.00
N GLU A 175 -6.83 -8.03 -8.67
CA GLU A 175 -6.79 -7.95 -10.13
C GLU A 175 -5.36 -8.04 -10.70
N LEU A 176 -4.32 -7.56 -9.99
CA LEU A 176 -2.92 -7.81 -10.32
C LEU A 176 -2.60 -9.31 -10.26
N HIS A 177 -2.99 -9.96 -9.16
CA HIS A 177 -2.74 -11.38 -8.92
C HIS A 177 -3.48 -12.29 -9.91
N LYS A 178 -4.70 -11.92 -10.30
CA LYS A 178 -5.46 -12.59 -11.37
C LYS A 178 -4.76 -12.56 -12.73
N ARG A 179 -3.94 -11.54 -12.98
CA ARG A 179 -3.07 -11.44 -14.17
C ARG A 179 -1.71 -12.14 -13.98
N GLY A 180 -1.54 -12.83 -12.85
CA GLY A 180 -0.32 -13.50 -12.46
C GLY A 180 0.80 -12.54 -12.09
N VAL A 181 0.48 -11.34 -11.60
CA VAL A 181 1.47 -10.34 -11.17
C VAL A 181 1.45 -10.22 -9.65
N VAL A 182 2.62 -10.34 -9.03
CA VAL A 182 2.87 -9.99 -7.63
C VAL A 182 3.79 -8.79 -7.62
N HIS A 183 3.42 -7.71 -6.92
CA HIS A 183 4.16 -6.44 -6.95
C HIS A 183 5.45 -6.49 -6.10
N ASN A 184 5.42 -7.23 -4.99
CA ASN A 184 6.43 -7.42 -3.95
C ASN A 184 6.81 -6.16 -3.14
N GLN A 185 6.12 -5.04 -3.32
CA GLN A 185 6.44 -3.75 -2.69
C GLN A 185 5.22 -2.83 -2.57
N ILE A 186 4.06 -3.37 -2.19
CA ILE A 186 2.87 -2.55 -1.95
C ILE A 186 3.03 -1.92 -0.57
N GLU A 187 3.41 -0.64 -0.57
CA GLU A 187 3.67 0.17 0.62
C GLU A 187 3.24 1.61 0.32
N ASP A 188 3.08 2.41 1.37
CA ASP A 188 2.60 3.80 1.34
C ASP A 188 3.12 4.65 0.16
N ARG A 189 4.43 4.65 -0.06
CA ARG A 189 5.12 5.42 -1.11
C ARG A 189 4.90 4.92 -2.54
N HIS A 190 4.35 3.72 -2.70
CA HIS A 190 4.02 3.09 -3.99
C HIS A 190 2.52 3.03 -4.26
N VAL A 191 1.71 3.54 -3.33
CA VAL A 191 0.27 3.72 -3.51
C VAL A 191 0.00 5.22 -3.58
N LEU A 192 -0.47 5.68 -4.73
CA LEU A 192 -0.85 7.07 -4.95
C LEU A 192 -2.36 7.23 -4.80
N GLN A 193 -2.78 8.38 -4.29
CA GLN A 193 -4.17 8.79 -4.26
C GLN A 193 -4.41 9.90 -5.29
N LYS A 194 -5.48 9.75 -6.06
CA LYS A 194 -6.02 10.79 -6.94
C LYS A 194 -7.53 10.66 -7.03
N ASP A 195 -8.23 11.72 -6.64
CA ASP A 195 -9.70 11.82 -6.73
C ASP A 195 -10.43 10.64 -6.04
N GLY A 196 -9.90 10.16 -4.91
CA GLY A 196 -10.47 9.03 -4.15
C GLY A 196 -10.18 7.64 -4.75
N TRP A 197 -9.29 7.55 -5.75
CA TRP A 197 -8.85 6.30 -6.35
C TRP A 197 -7.40 5.96 -6.00
N PRO A 198 -7.12 4.70 -5.61
CA PRO A 198 -5.76 4.22 -5.43
C PRO A 198 -5.10 3.90 -6.77
N TYR A 199 -3.81 4.22 -6.88
CA TYR A 199 -2.96 3.81 -8.00
C TYR A 199 -1.70 3.13 -7.46
N VAL A 200 -1.45 1.89 -7.89
CA VAL A 200 -0.21 1.17 -7.58
C VAL A 200 0.85 1.50 -8.62
N VAL A 201 2.04 1.89 -8.16
CA VAL A 201 3.17 2.31 -9.01
C VAL A 201 4.46 1.60 -8.61
N ASP A 202 5.48 1.66 -9.47
CA ASP A 202 6.81 1.08 -9.23
C ASP A 202 6.85 -0.46 -9.26
N PHE A 203 6.61 -1.02 -10.45
CA PHE A 203 6.67 -2.47 -10.69
C PHE A 203 8.10 -3.00 -10.85
N SER A 204 9.12 -2.30 -10.34
CA SER A 204 10.53 -2.66 -10.52
C SER A 204 10.94 -3.94 -9.78
N LYS A 205 10.13 -4.39 -8.80
CA LYS A 205 10.27 -5.67 -8.08
C LYS A 205 9.15 -6.66 -8.39
N ALA A 206 8.28 -6.33 -9.34
CA ALA A 206 7.19 -7.20 -9.70
C ALA A 206 7.70 -8.51 -10.29
N THR A 207 6.96 -9.59 -10.01
CA THR A 207 7.18 -10.91 -10.60
C THR A 207 5.95 -11.32 -11.40
N SER A 208 6.14 -12.18 -12.39
CA SER A 208 5.07 -12.67 -13.26
C SER A 208 4.83 -14.17 -13.07
N ASP A 209 3.71 -14.62 -13.63
CA ASP A 209 3.31 -16.02 -13.74
C ASP A 209 3.02 -16.66 -12.38
N HIS A 210 2.61 -15.82 -11.43
CA HIS A 210 2.08 -16.23 -10.14
C HIS A 210 0.72 -16.92 -10.28
N ASP A 211 0.60 -18.10 -9.68
CA ASP A 211 -0.66 -18.83 -9.58
C ASP A 211 -1.32 -18.55 -8.21
N CYS A 212 -2.01 -17.41 -8.12
CA CYS A 212 -2.67 -17.02 -6.87
C CYS A 212 -3.82 -17.99 -6.52
N PRO A 213 -3.95 -18.46 -5.27
CA PRO A 213 -5.12 -19.23 -4.84
C PRO A 213 -6.41 -18.39 -4.82
N HIS A 214 -6.30 -17.05 -4.83
CA HIS A 214 -7.39 -16.11 -4.63
C HIS A 214 -7.87 -15.38 -5.89
N LYS A 215 -7.66 -15.94 -7.08
CA LYS A 215 -8.01 -15.29 -8.37
C LYS A 215 -9.48 -14.92 -8.54
N SER A 216 -10.37 -15.50 -7.75
CA SER A 216 -11.81 -15.26 -7.75
C SER A 216 -12.32 -14.60 -6.48
N GLY A 217 -11.44 -14.14 -5.59
CA GLY A 217 -11.86 -13.42 -4.40
C GLY A 217 -12.59 -12.14 -4.81
N ASN A 218 -13.82 -11.99 -4.34
CA ASN A 218 -14.56 -10.73 -4.39
C ASN A 218 -14.58 -10.18 -2.98
N LEU A 219 -13.96 -9.02 -2.79
CA LEU A 219 -14.16 -8.23 -1.60
C LEU A 219 -15.13 -7.10 -1.94
N ASP A 220 -16.11 -6.91 -1.07
CA ASP A 220 -17.01 -5.77 -1.11
C ASP A 220 -16.81 -4.93 0.17
N ASP A 221 -17.31 -3.70 0.14
CA ASP A 221 -17.23 -2.78 1.28
C ASP A 221 -18.00 -3.30 2.50
N GLN A 222 -18.91 -4.28 2.34
CA GLN A 222 -19.67 -4.86 3.45
C GLN A 222 -18.82 -5.77 4.33
N ASN A 223 -17.77 -6.35 3.77
CA ASN A 223 -16.84 -7.21 4.50
C ASN A 223 -15.72 -6.42 5.22
N TYR A 224 -15.58 -5.13 4.92
CA TYR A 224 -14.51 -4.30 5.48
C TYR A 224 -14.64 -4.16 7.00
N GLY A 225 -13.62 -4.62 7.73
CA GLY A 225 -13.60 -4.56 9.19
C GLY A 225 -14.66 -5.43 9.87
N ALA A 226 -15.26 -6.40 9.16
CA ALA A 226 -16.33 -7.24 9.69
C ALA A 226 -15.84 -8.58 10.27
N ALA A 227 -14.67 -9.05 9.85
CA ALA A 227 -14.13 -10.35 10.20
C ALA A 227 -12.72 -10.27 10.79
N MET A 228 -12.38 -11.23 11.65
CA MET A 228 -10.99 -11.49 12.03
C MET A 228 -10.23 -12.02 10.83
N HIS A 229 -8.94 -11.70 10.74
CA HIS A 229 -8.13 -12.26 9.67
C HIS A 229 -7.84 -13.74 9.94
N PRO A 230 -7.81 -14.59 8.89
CA PRO A 230 -7.33 -15.96 9.02
C PRO A 230 -5.82 -15.98 9.33
N PRO A 231 -5.25 -17.10 9.78
CA PRO A 231 -3.80 -17.29 9.80
C PRO A 231 -3.18 -17.10 8.40
N GLU A 232 -1.98 -16.51 8.32
CA GLU A 232 -1.30 -16.25 7.03
C GLU A 232 -1.12 -17.54 6.21
N GLU A 233 -0.77 -18.64 6.89
CA GLU A 233 -0.55 -19.95 6.26
C GLU A 233 -1.83 -20.53 5.65
N GLU A 234 -2.98 -20.27 6.27
CA GLU A 234 -4.29 -20.69 5.77
C GLU A 234 -4.76 -19.78 4.63
N PHE A 235 -4.41 -18.49 4.68
CA PHE A 235 -4.74 -17.56 3.61
C PHE A 235 -3.96 -17.89 2.33
N GLY A 236 -2.68 -18.24 2.41
CA GLY A 236 -1.92 -18.81 1.28
C GLY A 236 -1.49 -17.81 0.19
N CYS A 237 -1.68 -16.51 0.37
CA CYS A 237 -1.09 -15.47 -0.49
C CYS A 237 -0.59 -14.28 0.35
N LYS A 238 0.73 -14.20 0.53
CA LYS A 238 1.38 -13.23 1.41
C LYS A 238 1.10 -11.77 1.06
N GLU A 239 1.30 -11.35 -0.20
CA GLU A 239 1.13 -9.93 -0.57
C GLU A 239 -0.32 -9.44 -0.39
N ILE A 240 -1.31 -10.25 -0.79
CA ILE A 240 -2.73 -9.89 -0.58
C ILE A 240 -3.03 -9.83 0.93
N TYR A 241 -2.50 -10.78 1.70
CA TYR A 241 -2.68 -10.82 3.15
C TYR A 241 -2.13 -9.57 3.83
N GLU A 242 -0.88 -9.21 3.54
CA GLU A 242 -0.22 -8.00 4.05
C GLU A 242 -1.03 -6.75 3.71
N VAL A 243 -1.49 -6.62 2.46
CA VAL A 243 -2.31 -5.48 2.05
C VAL A 243 -3.63 -5.44 2.79
N CYS A 244 -4.34 -6.57 2.94
CA CYS A 244 -5.59 -6.61 3.70
C CYS A 244 -5.39 -6.21 5.17
N GLN A 245 -4.27 -6.61 5.78
CA GLN A 245 -3.91 -6.22 7.14
C GLN A 245 -3.60 -4.71 7.22
N GLU A 246 -2.75 -4.21 6.33
CA GLU A 246 -2.35 -2.81 6.28
C GLU A 246 -3.47 -1.86 5.88
N THR A 247 -4.49 -2.33 5.17
CA THR A 247 -5.70 -1.55 4.87
C THR A 247 -6.80 -1.76 5.90
N GLY A 248 -6.60 -2.51 6.98
CA GLY A 248 -7.65 -2.71 7.99
C GLY A 248 -8.89 -3.41 7.45
N MET A 249 -8.73 -4.24 6.41
CA MET A 249 -9.81 -5.04 5.83
C MET A 249 -10.39 -6.01 6.87
N TRP A 250 -9.58 -6.37 7.86
CA TRP A 250 -9.95 -7.21 8.99
C TRP A 250 -9.93 -6.43 10.30
N LEU A 251 -10.64 -6.99 11.26
CA LEU A 251 -10.63 -6.54 12.64
C LEU A 251 -9.20 -6.64 13.24
N PRO A 252 -8.79 -5.68 14.08
CA PRO A 252 -7.49 -5.74 14.76
C PRO A 252 -7.35 -7.01 15.61
N MET A 253 -6.21 -7.69 15.52
CA MET A 253 -5.96 -8.88 16.36
C MET A 253 -5.61 -8.55 17.79
N ASP A 254 -5.34 -7.30 18.10
CA ASP A 254 -4.89 -6.88 19.41
C ASP A 254 -6.09 -6.52 20.30
N LEU A 255 -6.41 -7.41 21.23
CA LEU A 255 -7.33 -7.15 22.34
C LEU A 255 -6.50 -6.66 23.53
N ARG A 256 -6.75 -5.44 24.00
CA ARG A 256 -6.05 -4.91 25.18
C ARG A 256 -6.84 -5.23 26.45
N CYS A 257 -6.22 -5.92 27.41
CA CYS A 257 -6.79 -6.20 28.71
C CYS A 257 -5.72 -5.99 29.79
N ASP A 258 -6.01 -5.14 30.78
CA ASP A 258 -5.11 -4.82 31.90
C ASP A 258 -3.67 -4.44 31.45
N GLY A 259 -3.57 -3.53 30.49
CA GLY A 259 -2.27 -3.08 29.98
C GLY A 259 -1.53 -4.06 29.06
N HIS A 260 -2.01 -5.30 28.91
CA HIS A 260 -1.42 -6.35 28.07
C HIS A 260 -2.20 -6.51 26.75
N PHE A 261 -1.52 -7.04 25.73
CA PHE A 261 -2.11 -7.37 24.44
C PHE A 261 -2.36 -8.87 24.33
N TRP A 262 -3.57 -9.23 23.89
CA TRP A 262 -4.05 -10.60 23.73
C TRP A 262 -4.56 -10.79 22.30
N THR A 263 -4.52 -12.03 21.82
CA THR A 263 -5.00 -12.37 20.48
C THR A 263 -6.53 -12.37 20.43
N ALA A 264 -7.12 -11.35 19.83
CA ALA A 264 -8.56 -11.12 19.77
C ALA A 264 -9.31 -12.32 19.15
N SER A 265 -8.77 -12.97 18.12
CA SER A 265 -9.38 -14.16 17.51
C SER A 265 -9.55 -15.35 18.48
N VAL A 266 -8.78 -15.39 19.56
CA VAL A 266 -8.86 -16.44 20.59
C VAL A 266 -9.82 -16.05 21.71
N PHE A 267 -9.84 -14.76 22.08
CA PHE A 267 -10.43 -14.32 23.34
C PHE A 267 -11.71 -13.50 23.21
N VAL A 268 -11.96 -12.84 22.07
CA VAL A 268 -13.09 -11.90 21.93
C VAL A 268 -14.47 -12.56 22.08
N ASP A 269 -14.55 -13.84 21.72
CA ASP A 269 -15.75 -14.67 21.87
C ASP A 269 -15.65 -15.66 23.05
N ASN A 270 -14.57 -15.60 23.84
CA ASN A 270 -14.32 -16.51 24.96
C ASN A 270 -13.75 -15.78 26.20
N PRO A 271 -14.61 -15.04 26.93
CA PRO A 271 -14.20 -14.31 28.13
C PRO A 271 -13.60 -15.22 29.23
N TRP A 272 -14.05 -16.48 29.31
CA TRP A 272 -13.55 -17.44 30.30
C TRP A 272 -12.09 -17.83 30.00
N ALA A 273 -11.74 -18.08 28.74
CA ALA A 273 -10.36 -18.39 28.38
C ALA A 273 -9.40 -17.22 28.67
N LEU A 274 -9.87 -15.98 28.50
CA LEU A 274 -9.07 -14.80 28.86
C LEU A 274 -8.93 -14.66 30.38
N ALA A 275 -10.03 -14.90 31.12
CA ALA A 275 -10.01 -14.89 32.58
C ALA A 275 -9.11 -15.99 33.16
N ASP A 276 -9.09 -17.19 32.58
CA ASP A 276 -8.20 -18.28 32.98
C ASP A 276 -6.73 -17.84 32.84
N ARG A 277 -6.37 -17.17 31.74
CA ARG A 277 -5.01 -16.62 31.53
C ARG A 277 -4.61 -15.55 32.55
N LEU A 278 -5.57 -14.71 32.96
CA LEU A 278 -5.37 -13.69 33.99
C LEU A 278 -5.19 -14.32 35.38
N LEU A 279 -5.86 -15.45 35.66
CA LEU A 279 -5.71 -16.20 36.91
C LEU A 279 -4.36 -16.92 37.00
N ASP A 280 -3.95 -17.56 35.91
CA ASP A 280 -2.71 -18.34 35.85
C ASP A 280 -1.43 -17.49 35.89
N GLY A 281 -1.57 -16.15 35.89
CA GLY A 281 -0.43 -15.23 35.85
C GLY A 281 0.33 -15.27 34.52
N GLY A 282 -0.32 -15.73 33.44
CA GLY A 282 0.26 -16.11 32.16
C GLY A 282 0.77 -14.96 31.27
N SER A 283 1.29 -13.89 31.86
CA SER A 283 2.21 -12.98 31.17
C SER A 283 3.59 -13.63 31.14
N LEU A 284 4.34 -13.46 30.05
CA LEU A 284 5.72 -13.94 29.84
C LEU A 284 6.75 -13.47 30.90
N HIS A 285 6.31 -12.78 31.94
CA HIS A 285 7.11 -12.34 33.07
C HIS A 285 6.70 -13.11 34.31
N ASP A 286 7.37 -14.24 34.45
CA ASP A 286 7.47 -15.11 35.61
C ASP A 286 7.98 -14.31 36.81
N GLU A 287 7.06 -13.74 37.58
CA GLU A 287 7.20 -13.43 39.01
C GLU A 287 5.89 -12.79 39.49
N MET A 288 5.16 -13.53 40.34
CA MET A 288 4.04 -13.16 41.21
C MET A 288 2.74 -13.94 40.94
N ALA A 289 2.21 -14.48 42.05
CA ALA A 289 0.98 -15.29 42.22
C ALA A 289 -0.27 -14.74 41.49
N PRO A 290 -1.40 -15.48 41.45
CA PRO A 290 -2.65 -15.00 40.84
C PRO A 290 -2.98 -13.59 41.31
N GLN A 291 -2.87 -12.61 40.41
CA GLN A 291 -3.06 -11.20 40.77
C GLN A 291 -4.54 -10.85 40.97
N TYR A 292 -5.42 -11.74 40.50
CA TYR A 292 -6.86 -11.53 40.44
C TYR A 292 -7.63 -12.65 41.10
N THR A 293 -8.74 -12.31 41.76
CA THR A 293 -9.79 -13.28 42.08
C THR A 293 -10.51 -13.69 40.79
N ALA A 294 -11.17 -14.86 40.78
CA ALA A 294 -11.92 -15.36 39.62
C ALA A 294 -12.91 -14.31 39.07
N ARG A 295 -13.62 -13.63 39.97
CA ARG A 295 -14.53 -12.53 39.62
C ARG A 295 -13.81 -11.35 38.98
N GLN A 296 -12.70 -10.88 39.56
CA GLN A 296 -11.95 -9.76 38.99
C GLN A 296 -11.41 -10.09 37.60
N ALA A 297 -10.85 -11.30 37.41
CA ALA A 297 -10.35 -11.76 36.13
C ALA A 297 -11.45 -11.78 35.05
N LEU A 298 -12.62 -12.32 35.37
CA LEU A 298 -13.74 -12.37 34.43
C LEU A 298 -14.32 -10.98 34.14
N THR A 299 -14.45 -10.12 35.14
CA THR A 299 -14.89 -8.73 34.94
C THR A 299 -13.94 -8.01 33.97
N LEU A 300 -12.63 -8.07 34.20
CA LEU A 300 -11.63 -7.44 33.33
C LEU A 300 -11.65 -8.00 31.90
N ALA A 301 -11.86 -9.31 31.76
CA ALA A 301 -12.00 -9.94 30.45
C ALA A 301 -13.22 -9.40 29.68
N HIS A 302 -14.38 -9.34 30.34
CA HIS A 302 -15.60 -8.80 29.73
C HIS A 302 -15.49 -7.31 29.41
N GLU A 303 -14.91 -6.50 30.30
CA GLU A 303 -14.68 -5.07 30.06
C GLU A 303 -13.76 -4.85 28.85
N ALA A 304 -12.65 -5.58 28.75
CA ALA A 304 -11.74 -5.51 27.61
C ALA A 304 -12.41 -5.89 26.29
N ILE A 305 -13.23 -6.95 26.29
CA ILE A 305 -13.99 -7.40 25.11
C ILE A 305 -15.05 -6.36 24.72
N CYS A 306 -15.73 -5.78 25.70
CA CYS A 306 -16.71 -4.72 25.49
C CYS A 306 -16.05 -3.49 24.85
N ASP A 307 -14.91 -3.04 25.39
CA ASP A 307 -14.13 -1.93 24.85
C ASP A 307 -13.66 -2.20 23.42
N TYR A 308 -13.22 -3.43 23.16
CA TYR A 308 -12.85 -3.88 21.81
C TYR A 308 -14.05 -3.78 20.86
N TYR A 309 -15.21 -4.32 21.22
CA TYR A 309 -16.40 -4.23 20.38
C TYR A 309 -16.87 -2.78 20.20
N LYS A 310 -16.88 -1.95 21.24
CA LYS A 310 -17.24 -0.53 21.10
C LYS A 310 -16.33 0.20 20.12
N LYS A 311 -15.04 -0.13 20.12
CA LYS A 311 -14.05 0.47 19.24
C LYS A 311 -14.17 -0.03 17.80
N CYS A 312 -14.29 -1.34 17.61
CA CYS A 312 -14.15 -1.97 16.29
C CYS A 312 -15.50 -2.33 15.64
N LEU A 313 -16.54 -2.60 16.43
CA LEU A 313 -17.88 -2.99 15.99
C LEU A 313 -18.95 -2.30 16.86
N PRO A 314 -19.15 -0.96 16.75
CA PRO A 314 -19.88 -0.18 17.75
C PRO A 314 -21.28 -0.70 18.07
N ALA A 315 -22.04 -1.17 17.08
CA ALA A 315 -23.36 -1.75 17.30
C ALA A 315 -23.31 -3.01 18.19
N ARG A 316 -22.38 -3.93 17.91
CA ARG A 316 -22.14 -5.12 18.74
C ARG A 316 -21.63 -4.73 20.13
N GLY A 317 -20.85 -3.65 20.22
CA GLY A 317 -20.36 -3.11 21.50
C GLY A 317 -21.48 -2.64 22.41
N VAL A 318 -22.48 -1.94 21.86
CA VAL A 318 -23.68 -1.53 22.61
C VAL A 318 -24.48 -2.73 23.08
N GLU A 319 -24.75 -3.70 22.19
CA GLU A 319 -25.47 -4.93 22.54
C GLU A 319 -24.76 -5.72 23.65
N TYR A 320 -23.42 -5.81 23.57
CA TYR A 320 -22.61 -6.50 24.56
C TYR A 320 -22.59 -5.77 25.90
N GLU A 321 -22.47 -4.44 25.90
CA GLU A 321 -22.56 -3.63 27.13
C GLU A 321 -23.91 -3.79 27.83
N ASP A 322 -25.01 -3.77 27.07
CA ASP A 322 -26.35 -3.98 27.60
C ASP A 322 -26.47 -5.37 28.25
N ASP A 323 -25.95 -6.42 27.61
CA ASP A 323 -25.90 -7.77 28.19
C ASP A 323 -25.10 -7.80 29.50
N LEU A 324 -23.91 -7.20 29.53
CA LEU A 324 -23.09 -7.14 30.75
C LEU A 324 -23.82 -6.42 31.89
N SER A 325 -24.52 -5.32 31.60
CA SER A 325 -25.27 -4.57 32.61
C SER A 325 -26.35 -5.41 33.31
N MET A 326 -26.92 -6.40 32.60
CA MET A 326 -27.97 -7.28 33.10
C MET A 326 -27.41 -8.57 33.72
N ASN A 327 -26.34 -9.12 33.14
CA ASN A 327 -25.95 -10.51 33.36
C ASN A 327 -24.55 -10.69 33.98
N LEU A 328 -23.73 -9.65 34.15
CA LEU A 328 -22.35 -9.81 34.65
C LEU A 328 -22.26 -10.53 36.01
N GLU A 329 -23.13 -10.20 36.97
CA GLU A 329 -23.16 -10.86 38.28
C GLU A 329 -23.47 -12.36 38.17
N LYS A 330 -24.29 -12.74 37.19
CA LYS A 330 -24.56 -14.15 36.91
C LYS A 330 -23.32 -14.82 36.32
N TYR A 331 -22.69 -14.23 35.31
CA TYR A 331 -21.48 -14.77 34.68
C TYR A 331 -20.34 -14.96 35.67
N CYS A 332 -20.08 -13.97 36.54
CA CYS A 332 -19.05 -14.06 37.57
C CYS A 332 -19.29 -15.21 38.54
N ARG A 333 -20.53 -15.38 39.03
CA ARG A 333 -20.85 -16.50 39.93
C ARG A 333 -20.69 -17.86 39.28
N GLU A 334 -21.10 -18.00 38.03
CA GLU A 334 -20.95 -19.25 37.28
C GLU A 334 -19.47 -19.62 37.10
N TYR A 335 -18.64 -18.64 36.76
CA TYR A 335 -17.20 -18.81 36.62
C TYR A 335 -16.50 -19.11 37.95
N GLU A 336 -16.82 -18.38 39.03
CA GLU A 336 -16.31 -18.63 40.39
C GLU A 336 -16.57 -20.09 40.82
N ASN A 337 -17.78 -20.60 40.57
CA ASN A 337 -18.14 -21.98 40.88
C ASN A 337 -17.32 -23.00 40.06
N GLU A 338 -17.08 -22.72 38.77
CA GLU A 338 -16.28 -23.58 37.91
C GLU A 338 -14.81 -23.63 38.35
N VAL A 339 -14.21 -22.47 38.66
CA VAL A 339 -12.82 -22.41 39.16
C VAL A 339 -12.70 -23.19 40.46
N ALA A 340 -13.61 -22.98 41.41
CA ALA A 340 -13.62 -23.74 42.66
C ALA A 340 -13.77 -25.25 42.45
N ARG A 341 -14.57 -25.68 41.46
CA ARG A 341 -14.72 -27.09 41.09
C ARG A 341 -13.43 -27.69 40.54
N ARG A 342 -12.69 -26.95 39.70
CA ARG A 342 -11.40 -27.39 39.15
C ARG A 342 -10.34 -27.55 40.25
N SER A 343 -10.25 -26.60 41.18
CA SER A 343 -9.29 -26.65 42.30
C SER A 343 -9.53 -27.79 43.29
N LEU A 344 -10.73 -28.40 43.32
CA LEU A 344 -11.01 -29.58 44.14
C LEU A 344 -10.58 -30.91 43.49
N LEU A 345 -10.27 -30.88 42.19
CA LEU A 345 -9.87 -32.06 41.40
C LEU A 345 -8.36 -32.19 41.22
N GLU A 346 -7.61 -31.11 41.50
CA GLU A 346 -6.14 -31.04 41.56
C GLU A 346 -5.65 -31.36 42.98
#